data_AF-A0A5B7WRZ2-F1
#
_entry.id   AF-A0A5B7WRZ2-F1
#
_cell.length_a   1.000
_cell.length_b   1.000
_cell.length_c   1.000
_cell.angle_alpha   90.00
_cell.angle_beta   90.00
_cell.angle_gamma   90.00
#
_symmetry.space_group_name_H-M   'P 1'
#
loop_
_entity.id
_entity.type
_entity.pdbx_description
1 polymer ?
#
loop_
_entity_poly.entity_id
_entity_poly.type
_entity_poly.pdbx_seq_one_letter_code
_entity_poly.pdbx_strand_id
1 'polypeptide(L)'
;MNKIIRGVTAAGAALALMLSGTTAATALQPTTAHTTVSVVAAKRTPAVTINKIGTKTVKGNAKATVKPSYKKAKNVKIKSAVLTVKKGKKTIAKNKKSVALAAGTYEVTTAVKYQYKGKTSTVSKKQQLVVKKAAVKKTVVKMNGKTINCPAGFPVKGNRTGSNKEWKYHVPGQRFYKSTKPEECFKTAADARKAGYRASKV
;
A
#
# COMPACT_ATOMS: atom_id res chain seq x y z
N MET A 1 -28.27 33.69 3.66
CA MET A 1 -28.33 33.25 2.24
C MET A 1 -28.22 31.74 2.22
N ASN A 2 -29.36 31.05 2.30
CA ASN A 2 -30.06 30.33 1.21
C ASN A 2 -29.51 28.90 1.00
N LYS A 3 -30.28 27.81 1.06
CA LYS A 3 -31.66 27.50 1.50
C LYS A 3 -31.71 25.95 1.43
N ILE A 4 -32.07 25.31 2.54
CA ILE A 4 -33.14 24.30 2.69
C ILE A 4 -33.44 23.45 1.43
N ILE A 5 -33.17 22.14 1.51
CA ILE A 5 -33.80 21.14 0.64
C ILE A 5 -34.74 20.30 1.51
N ARG A 6 -36.04 20.58 1.36
CA ARG A 6 -37.16 19.73 1.74
C ARG A 6 -37.39 18.72 0.61
N GLY A 7 -37.65 17.47 0.98
CA GLY A 7 -38.07 16.42 0.06
C GLY A 7 -38.71 15.28 0.84
N VAL A 8 -39.98 15.48 1.19
CA VAL A 8 -40.88 14.51 1.80
C VAL A 8 -41.33 13.52 0.73
N THR A 9 -41.29 12.22 1.03
CA THR A 9 -42.37 11.33 0.62
C THR A 9 -42.51 10.23 1.66
N ALA A 10 -43.70 10.19 2.20
CA ALA A 10 -44.14 9.36 3.31
C ALA A 10 -44.56 7.95 2.87
N ALA A 11 -44.87 7.18 3.91
CA ALA A 11 -45.91 6.16 3.98
C ALA A 11 -45.42 4.71 4.00
N GLY A 12 -45.81 4.03 5.09
CA GLY A 12 -45.63 2.60 5.29
C GLY A 12 -45.51 2.23 6.77
N ALA A 13 -46.48 2.66 7.59
CA ALA A 13 -46.65 2.16 8.94
C ALA A 13 -47.19 0.71 8.90
N ALA A 14 -46.61 -0.17 9.70
CA ALA A 14 -47.30 -1.29 10.32
C ALA A 14 -46.52 -1.74 11.55
N LEU A 15 -47.07 -1.36 12.70
CA LEU A 15 -46.73 -1.80 14.04
C LEU A 15 -47.45 -3.14 14.27
N ALA A 16 -46.76 -4.16 14.77
CA ALA A 16 -47.41 -5.28 15.46
C ALA A 16 -46.44 -5.90 16.48
N LEU A 17 -46.63 -5.49 17.75
CA LEU A 17 -46.33 -6.32 18.91
C LEU A 17 -47.27 -7.53 18.89
N MET A 18 -46.80 -8.71 19.31
CA MET A 18 -47.22 -9.34 20.57
C MET A 18 -46.71 -10.78 20.66
N LEU A 19 -46.20 -11.10 21.85
CA LEU A 19 -45.96 -12.43 22.40
C LEU A 19 -47.25 -13.26 22.37
N SER A 20 -47.13 -14.57 22.18
CA SER A 20 -47.70 -15.60 23.07
C SER A 20 -47.40 -16.99 22.53
N GLY A 21 -46.97 -17.87 23.42
CA GLY A 21 -46.45 -19.18 23.10
C GLY A 21 -47.50 -20.23 22.73
N THR A 22 -46.98 -21.30 22.14
CA THR A 22 -47.57 -22.63 22.18
C THR A 22 -46.42 -23.62 22.36
N THR A 23 -46.34 -24.22 23.55
CA THR A 23 -45.59 -25.45 23.77
C THR A 23 -46.34 -26.58 23.05
N ALA A 24 -45.90 -26.95 21.85
CA ALA A 24 -46.36 -28.17 21.20
C ALA A 24 -45.40 -29.31 21.54
N ALA A 25 -45.98 -30.36 22.11
CA ALA A 25 -45.33 -31.55 22.63
C ALA A 25 -44.33 -32.19 21.64
N THR A 26 -43.15 -32.52 22.14
CA THR A 26 -42.15 -33.32 21.42
C THR A 26 -42.57 -34.79 21.49
N ALA A 27 -43.38 -35.23 20.53
CA ALA A 27 -43.58 -36.65 20.29
C ALA A 27 -42.30 -37.22 19.66
N LEU A 28 -41.61 -38.10 20.39
CA LEU A 28 -40.49 -38.89 19.88
C LEU A 28 -41.03 -39.88 18.84
N GLN A 29 -40.83 -39.59 17.55
CA GLN A 29 -41.00 -40.58 16.49
C GLN A 29 -39.67 -41.32 16.28
N PRO A 30 -39.66 -42.67 16.24
CA PRO A 30 -38.50 -43.41 15.78
C PRO A 30 -38.54 -43.45 14.26
N THR A 31 -37.72 -42.64 13.58
CA THR A 31 -37.57 -42.73 12.13
C THR A 31 -36.11 -42.74 11.74
N THR A 32 -35.69 -43.96 11.40
CA THR A 32 -34.79 -44.30 10.30
C THR A 32 -33.61 -43.37 10.06
N ALA A 33 -32.42 -43.90 10.35
CA ALA A 33 -31.15 -43.37 9.89
C ALA A 33 -31.16 -43.21 8.35
N HIS A 34 -31.62 -42.05 7.88
CA HIS A 34 -31.31 -41.58 6.55
C HIS A 34 -29.82 -41.31 6.56
N THR A 35 -29.07 -42.20 5.90
CA THR A 35 -27.70 -41.96 5.48
C THR A 35 -27.73 -40.70 4.63
N THR A 36 -27.49 -39.56 5.28
CA THR A 36 -27.21 -38.31 4.58
C THR A 36 -25.84 -38.51 3.95
N VAL A 37 -25.84 -39.10 2.75
CA VAL A 37 -24.72 -39.02 1.82
C VAL A 37 -24.54 -37.54 1.56
N SER A 38 -23.72 -36.91 2.40
CA SER A 38 -23.19 -35.59 2.17
C SER A 38 -22.39 -35.72 0.88
N VAL A 39 -23.04 -35.47 -0.25
CA VAL A 39 -22.38 -35.19 -1.51
C VAL A 39 -21.53 -33.95 -1.24
N VAL A 40 -20.27 -34.20 -0.85
CA VAL A 40 -19.24 -33.18 -0.78
C VAL A 40 -19.13 -32.68 -2.21
N ALA A 41 -19.80 -31.56 -2.49
CA ALA A 41 -19.77 -30.91 -3.77
C ALA A 41 -18.29 -30.70 -4.14
N ALA A 42 -17.79 -31.52 -5.06
CA ALA A 42 -16.41 -31.49 -5.50
C ALA A 42 -16.08 -30.05 -5.87
N LYS A 43 -15.17 -29.44 -5.11
CA LYS A 43 -14.82 -28.03 -5.20
C LYS A 43 -14.18 -27.80 -6.57
N ARG A 44 -15.03 -27.46 -7.57
CA ARG A 44 -14.60 -27.30 -8.96
C ARG A 44 -13.46 -26.28 -9.01
N THR A 45 -12.32 -26.67 -9.57
CA THR A 45 -11.19 -25.76 -9.77
C THR A 45 -11.64 -24.54 -10.58
N PRO A 46 -11.41 -23.31 -10.09
CA PRO A 46 -11.94 -22.11 -10.71
C PRO A 46 -11.28 -21.87 -12.07
N ALA A 47 -12.07 -21.56 -13.10
CA ALA A 47 -11.60 -21.30 -14.47
C ALA A 47 -10.62 -20.12 -14.57
N VAL A 48 -10.76 -19.13 -13.69
CA VAL A 48 -9.83 -18.01 -13.54
C VAL A 48 -9.56 -17.77 -12.06
N THR A 49 -8.30 -17.62 -11.68
CA THR A 49 -7.89 -17.29 -10.32
C THR A 49 -7.24 -15.92 -10.29
N ILE A 50 -7.73 -15.01 -9.44
CA ILE A 50 -7.10 -13.69 -9.24
C ILE A 50 -6.05 -13.79 -8.12
N ASN A 51 -4.81 -13.48 -8.47
CA ASN A 51 -3.68 -13.55 -7.56
C ASN A 51 -3.69 -12.36 -6.58
N LYS A 52 -3.01 -12.53 -5.45
CA LYS A 52 -2.74 -11.43 -4.53
C LYS A 52 -1.69 -10.51 -5.12
N ILE A 53 -1.93 -9.21 -5.10
CA ILE A 53 -0.96 -8.18 -5.48
C ILE A 53 -0.12 -7.90 -4.23
N GLY A 54 1.17 -8.24 -4.31
CA GLY A 54 2.12 -7.98 -3.22
C GLY A 54 2.31 -6.49 -2.95
N THR A 55 2.82 -6.17 -1.76
CA THR A 55 3.19 -4.81 -1.38
C THR A 55 4.24 -4.23 -2.35
N LYS A 56 4.17 -2.93 -2.59
CA LYS A 56 5.09 -2.22 -3.50
C LYS A 56 5.85 -1.17 -2.71
N THR A 57 7.09 -0.90 -3.10
CA THR A 57 7.93 0.13 -2.46
C THR A 57 8.35 1.17 -3.49
N VAL A 58 8.17 2.45 -3.18
CA VAL A 58 8.52 3.58 -4.06
C VAL A 58 9.49 4.53 -3.38
N LYS A 59 10.49 5.05 -4.10
CA LYS A 59 11.44 6.05 -3.59
C LYS A 59 10.90 7.46 -3.83
N GLY A 60 11.00 8.33 -2.83
CA GLY A 60 10.60 9.74 -2.96
C GLY A 60 9.13 9.91 -3.38
N ASN A 61 8.91 10.67 -4.44
CA ASN A 61 7.57 10.96 -5.01
C ASN A 61 7.20 10.04 -6.19
N ALA A 62 8.00 8.98 -6.44
CA ALA A 62 7.71 8.02 -7.49
C ALA A 62 6.37 7.29 -7.24
N LYS A 63 5.74 6.85 -8.33
CA LYS A 63 4.48 6.08 -8.29
C LYS A 63 4.76 4.62 -8.67
N ALA A 64 4.07 3.69 -8.01
CA ALA A 64 4.10 2.27 -8.31
C ALA A 64 3.02 1.95 -9.36
N THR A 65 3.41 1.34 -10.47
CA THR A 65 2.47 0.85 -11.48
C THR A 65 1.88 -0.49 -11.05
N VAL A 66 0.55 -0.52 -10.92
CA VAL A 66 -0.22 -1.70 -10.54
C VAL A 66 -1.02 -2.19 -11.75
N LYS A 67 -0.92 -3.49 -12.04
CA LYS A 67 -1.64 -4.19 -13.11
C LYS A 67 -2.49 -5.32 -12.51
N PRO A 68 -3.61 -5.71 -13.15
CA PRO A 68 -4.34 -6.93 -12.81
C PRO A 68 -3.42 -8.14 -12.80
N SER A 69 -3.52 -8.99 -11.78
CA SER A 69 -2.77 -10.24 -11.69
C SER A 69 -3.74 -11.42 -11.60
N TYR A 70 -3.67 -12.34 -12.56
CA TYR A 70 -4.56 -13.50 -12.64
C TYR A 70 -3.90 -14.68 -13.34
N LYS A 71 -4.44 -15.89 -13.11
CA LYS A 71 -4.13 -17.13 -13.81
C LYS A 71 -5.41 -17.65 -14.48
N LYS A 72 -5.27 -18.26 -15.66
CA LYS A 72 -6.38 -18.84 -16.43
C LYS A 72 -6.18 -20.35 -16.57
N ALA A 73 -7.26 -21.12 -16.54
CA ALA A 73 -7.25 -22.53 -16.88
C ALA A 73 -7.13 -22.74 -18.41
N LYS A 74 -6.82 -23.98 -18.82
CA LYS A 74 -6.83 -24.37 -20.24
C LYS A 74 -8.24 -24.15 -20.83
N ASN A 75 -8.33 -23.70 -22.07
CA ASN A 75 -9.58 -23.40 -22.81
C ASN A 75 -10.42 -22.21 -22.30
N VAL A 76 -9.80 -21.30 -21.53
CA VAL A 76 -10.44 -20.04 -21.10
C VAL A 76 -9.95 -18.87 -21.95
N LYS A 77 -10.89 -18.13 -22.57
CA LYS A 77 -10.61 -16.88 -23.31
C LYS A 77 -10.84 -15.67 -22.41
N ILE A 78 -9.80 -14.88 -22.13
CA ILE A 78 -9.93 -13.66 -21.31
C ILE A 78 -10.42 -12.50 -22.19
N LYS A 79 -11.58 -11.91 -21.87
CA LYS A 79 -12.16 -10.78 -22.61
C LYS A 79 -11.72 -9.44 -22.05
N SER A 80 -11.64 -9.29 -20.73
CA SER A 80 -11.13 -8.08 -20.11
C SER A 80 -10.56 -8.33 -18.72
N ALA A 81 -9.56 -7.55 -18.35
CA ALA A 81 -9.02 -7.50 -17.00
C ALA A 81 -8.79 -6.03 -16.62
N VAL A 82 -9.49 -5.57 -15.59
CA VAL A 82 -9.48 -4.16 -15.17
C VAL A 82 -9.38 -4.02 -13.66
N LEU A 83 -8.85 -2.87 -13.23
CA LEU A 83 -8.72 -2.46 -11.84
C LEU A 83 -9.67 -1.31 -11.54
N THR A 84 -10.27 -1.38 -10.37
CA THR A 84 -10.87 -0.24 -9.66
C THR A 84 -10.12 -0.05 -8.35
N VAL A 85 -9.61 1.15 -8.12
CA VAL A 85 -8.76 1.48 -6.96
C VAL A 85 -9.40 2.59 -6.15
N LYS A 86 -9.57 2.36 -4.86
CA LYS A 86 -10.04 3.34 -3.87
C LYS A 86 -8.96 3.64 -2.84
N LYS A 87 -8.93 4.87 -2.34
CA LYS A 87 -8.13 5.30 -1.19
C LYS A 87 -9.10 5.89 -0.16
N GLY A 88 -9.44 5.10 0.87
CA GLY A 88 -10.55 5.42 1.75
C GLY A 88 -11.86 5.56 0.97
N LYS A 89 -12.58 6.66 1.18
CA LYS A 89 -13.86 6.96 0.50
C LYS A 89 -13.70 7.39 -0.96
N LYS A 90 -12.49 7.81 -1.38
CA LYS A 90 -12.25 8.36 -2.72
C LYS A 90 -11.91 7.28 -3.74
N THR A 91 -12.57 7.30 -4.89
CA THR A 91 -12.18 6.47 -6.04
C THR A 91 -11.03 7.15 -6.78
N ILE A 92 -9.88 6.48 -6.85
CA ILE A 92 -8.67 6.99 -7.52
C ILE A 92 -8.65 6.58 -8.99
N ALA A 93 -9.12 5.38 -9.30
CA ALA A 93 -9.23 4.88 -10.66
C ALA A 93 -10.37 3.87 -10.76
N LYS A 94 -11.06 3.84 -11.90
CA LYS A 94 -12.14 2.88 -12.19
C LYS A 94 -11.93 2.30 -13.59
N ASN A 95 -12.10 0.98 -13.71
CA ASN A 95 -12.04 0.24 -14.98
C ASN A 95 -10.76 0.48 -15.80
N LYS A 96 -9.60 0.59 -15.17
CA LYS A 96 -8.31 0.81 -15.86
C LYS A 96 -7.51 -0.49 -16.00
N LYS A 97 -6.79 -0.66 -17.11
CA LYS A 97 -5.88 -1.81 -17.33
C LYS A 97 -4.58 -1.71 -16.51
N SER A 98 -4.22 -0.51 -16.07
CA SER A 98 -3.10 -0.24 -15.18
C SER A 98 -3.31 1.09 -14.45
N VAL A 99 -2.75 1.23 -13.25
CA VAL A 99 -2.84 2.47 -12.46
C VAL A 99 -1.49 2.76 -11.79
N ALA A 100 -1.02 4.00 -11.86
CA ALA A 100 0.15 4.46 -11.13
C ALA A 100 -0.28 5.06 -9.78
N LEU A 101 0.12 4.43 -8.68
CA LEU A 101 -0.28 4.80 -7.32
C LEU A 101 0.90 5.36 -6.53
N ALA A 102 0.68 6.46 -5.81
CA ALA A 102 1.66 6.98 -4.86
C ALA A 102 1.76 6.08 -3.62
N ALA A 103 2.64 6.43 -2.68
CA ALA A 103 2.68 5.76 -1.39
C ALA A 103 1.35 5.93 -0.62
N GLY A 104 0.87 4.85 -0.03
CA GLY A 104 -0.38 4.79 0.72
C GLY A 104 -1.04 3.42 0.71
N THR A 105 -2.14 3.32 1.45
CA THR A 105 -2.99 2.13 1.50
C THR A 105 -4.17 2.30 0.54
N TYR A 106 -4.39 1.28 -0.28
CA TYR A 106 -5.42 1.26 -1.31
C TYR A 106 -6.26 0.01 -1.20
N GLU A 107 -7.52 0.15 -1.58
CA GLU A 107 -8.41 -0.97 -1.84
C GLU A 107 -8.48 -1.19 -3.36
N VAL A 108 -8.01 -2.34 -3.81
CA VAL A 108 -7.91 -2.70 -5.22
C VAL A 108 -8.91 -3.81 -5.51
N THR A 109 -9.90 -3.51 -6.35
CA THR A 109 -10.82 -4.49 -6.91
C THR A 109 -10.35 -4.84 -8.31
N THR A 110 -9.93 -6.09 -8.50
CA THR A 110 -9.61 -6.64 -9.82
C THR A 110 -10.83 -7.37 -10.34
N ALA A 111 -11.26 -7.05 -11.56
CA ALA A 111 -12.34 -7.75 -12.25
C ALA A 111 -11.81 -8.34 -13.55
N VAL A 112 -12.06 -9.63 -13.75
CA VAL A 112 -11.64 -10.38 -14.95
C VAL A 112 -12.87 -11.00 -15.59
N LYS A 113 -13.21 -10.54 -16.80
CA LYS A 113 -14.26 -11.11 -17.64
C LYS A 113 -13.64 -12.15 -18.57
N TYR A 114 -14.19 -13.34 -18.58
CA TYR A 114 -13.70 -14.46 -19.36
C TYR A 114 -14.83 -15.24 -20.01
N GLN A 115 -14.50 -16.01 -21.02
CA GLN A 115 -15.40 -16.95 -21.68
C GLN A 115 -14.83 -18.36 -21.54
N TYR A 116 -15.67 -19.28 -21.09
CA TYR A 116 -15.34 -20.69 -20.91
C TYR A 116 -16.51 -21.53 -21.41
N LYS A 117 -16.25 -22.47 -22.31
CA LYS A 117 -17.26 -23.34 -22.93
C LYS A 117 -18.47 -22.55 -23.48
N GLY A 118 -18.21 -21.51 -24.27
CA GLY A 118 -19.24 -20.65 -24.87
C GLY A 118 -19.85 -19.60 -23.92
N LYS A 119 -19.89 -19.85 -22.61
CA LYS A 119 -20.48 -18.94 -21.62
C LYS A 119 -19.49 -17.87 -21.15
N THR A 120 -19.97 -16.63 -21.01
CA THR A 120 -19.17 -15.53 -20.46
C THR A 120 -19.44 -15.37 -18.97
N SER A 121 -18.38 -15.22 -18.18
CA SER A 121 -18.47 -15.05 -16.73
C SER A 121 -17.48 -13.98 -16.27
N THR A 122 -17.73 -13.42 -15.08
CA THR A 122 -16.86 -12.40 -14.48
C THR A 122 -16.50 -12.85 -13.07
N VAL A 123 -15.21 -12.84 -12.76
CA VAL A 123 -14.72 -13.04 -11.39
C VAL A 123 -14.11 -11.74 -10.93
N SER A 124 -14.45 -11.33 -9.71
CA SER A 124 -13.89 -10.14 -9.07
C SER A 124 -13.28 -10.49 -7.73
N LYS A 125 -12.22 -9.77 -7.37
CA LYS A 125 -11.56 -9.91 -6.07
C LYS A 125 -11.15 -8.55 -5.57
N LYS A 126 -11.65 -8.20 -4.40
CA LYS A 126 -11.23 -7.03 -3.63
C LYS A 126 -10.07 -7.42 -2.72
N GLN A 127 -9.03 -6.60 -2.67
CA GLN A 127 -7.88 -6.80 -1.80
C GLN A 127 -7.26 -5.47 -1.40
N GLN A 128 -6.59 -5.44 -0.25
CA GLN A 128 -5.80 -4.28 0.15
C GLN A 128 -4.39 -4.34 -0.44
N LEU A 129 -3.93 -3.20 -0.94
CA LEU A 129 -2.58 -2.98 -1.44
C LEU A 129 -1.93 -1.86 -0.66
N VAL A 130 -0.77 -2.16 -0.08
CA VAL A 130 0.07 -1.14 0.57
C VAL A 130 1.23 -0.81 -0.36
N VAL A 131 1.30 0.47 -0.76
CA VAL A 131 2.46 1.04 -1.43
C VAL A 131 3.28 1.77 -0.36
N LYS A 132 4.36 1.13 0.11
CA LYS A 132 5.28 1.70 1.11
C LYS A 132 6.16 2.78 0.47
N LYS A 133 6.37 3.88 1.18
CA LYS A 133 7.44 4.81 0.84
C LYS A 133 8.76 4.22 1.35
N ALA A 134 9.75 4.10 0.48
CA ALA A 134 11.10 3.75 0.90
C ALA A 134 11.57 4.82 1.89
N ALA A 135 12.06 4.40 3.05
CA ALA A 135 12.68 5.31 4.00
C ALA A 135 13.82 6.06 3.29
N VAL A 136 13.76 7.39 3.30
CA VAL A 136 14.86 8.20 2.80
C VAL A 136 16.00 7.99 3.77
N LYS A 137 17.07 7.32 3.33
CA LYS A 137 18.30 7.23 4.13
C LYS A 137 18.80 8.66 4.30
N LYS A 138 18.75 9.19 5.53
CA LYS A 138 19.37 10.48 5.84
C LYS A 138 20.86 10.35 5.52
N THR A 139 21.35 11.16 4.61
CA THR A 139 22.75 11.19 4.18
C THR A 139 23.52 12.35 4.78
N VAL A 140 22.79 13.33 5.36
CA VAL A 140 23.31 14.49 6.08
C VAL A 140 22.56 14.69 7.39
N VAL A 141 23.28 15.09 8.43
CA VAL A 141 22.75 15.58 9.70
C VAL A 141 23.29 16.99 9.93
N LYS A 142 22.39 17.95 10.13
CA LYS A 142 22.77 19.30 10.52
C LYS A 142 23.24 19.31 11.96
N MET A 143 24.37 19.94 12.18
CA MET A 143 25.01 20.15 13.47
C MET A 143 25.13 21.67 13.71
N ASN A 144 25.59 22.04 14.90
CA ASN A 144 25.67 23.44 15.33
C ASN A 144 27.09 24.00 15.33
N GLY A 145 28.10 23.24 14.88
CA GLY A 145 29.50 23.66 14.95
C GLY A 145 30.05 23.80 16.38
N LYS A 146 29.34 23.32 17.40
CA LYS A 146 29.77 23.39 18.81
C LYS A 146 30.47 22.11 19.26
N THR A 147 29.99 20.96 18.79
CA THR A 147 30.58 19.64 19.09
C THR A 147 31.52 19.20 17.98
N ILE A 148 32.59 18.49 18.36
CA ILE A 148 33.53 17.88 17.40
C ILE A 148 33.00 16.52 16.90
N ASN A 149 32.12 15.87 17.67
CA ASN A 149 31.62 14.54 17.37
C ASN A 149 30.38 14.58 16.48
N CYS A 150 30.40 13.77 15.42
CA CYS A 150 29.23 13.47 14.61
C CYS A 150 28.46 12.29 15.21
N PRO A 151 27.13 12.22 14.98
CA PRO A 151 26.34 11.06 15.38
C PRO A 151 26.78 9.78 14.66
N ALA A 152 26.52 8.64 15.29
CA ALA A 152 26.87 7.33 14.75
C ALA A 152 26.30 7.13 13.32
N GLY A 153 27.15 6.67 12.41
CA GLY A 153 26.81 6.47 10.99
C GLY A 153 27.02 7.68 10.08
N PHE A 154 27.53 8.80 10.59
CA PHE A 154 27.88 10.00 9.82
C PHE A 154 29.35 10.43 10.05
N PRO A 155 30.33 9.67 9.55
CA PRO A 155 31.74 9.89 9.86
C PRO A 155 32.38 11.08 9.13
N VAL A 156 31.71 11.73 8.19
CA VAL A 156 32.32 12.81 7.40
C VAL A 156 31.89 14.16 7.99
N LYS A 157 32.84 14.97 8.44
CA LYS A 157 32.59 16.27 9.07
C LYS A 157 32.66 17.38 8.04
N GLY A 158 31.60 18.16 7.87
CA GLY A 158 31.58 19.35 7.02
C GLY A 158 31.44 20.62 7.83
N ASN A 159 32.24 21.63 7.51
CA ASN A 159 32.13 22.96 8.09
C ASN A 159 32.62 24.04 7.11
N ARG A 160 32.31 25.30 7.40
CA ARG A 160 32.96 26.43 6.72
C ARG A 160 34.32 26.68 7.35
N THR A 161 35.38 26.60 6.56
CA THR A 161 36.75 26.77 7.05
C THR A 161 37.65 27.48 6.05
N GLY A 162 38.74 28.06 6.55
CA GLY A 162 39.64 28.95 5.82
C GLY A 162 39.20 30.41 5.82
N SER A 163 40.07 31.30 5.35
CA SER A 163 39.85 32.76 5.34
C SER A 163 38.62 33.18 4.54
N ASN A 164 38.22 32.39 3.53
CA ASN A 164 37.08 32.65 2.67
C ASN A 164 35.79 31.91 3.10
N LYS A 165 35.77 31.28 4.29
CA LYS A 165 34.62 30.50 4.81
C LYS A 165 34.08 29.47 3.79
N GLU A 166 35.00 28.78 3.12
CA GLU A 166 34.66 27.78 2.11
C GLU A 166 34.08 26.53 2.77
N TRP A 167 33.09 25.90 2.13
CA TRP A 167 32.54 24.62 2.58
C TRP A 167 33.52 23.49 2.31
N LYS A 168 34.14 22.95 3.37
CA LYS A 168 35.06 21.81 3.27
C LYS A 168 34.59 20.64 4.10
N TYR A 169 34.80 19.44 3.58
CA TYR A 169 34.55 18.20 4.31
C TYR A 169 35.86 17.54 4.71
N HIS A 170 35.83 16.88 5.86
CA HIS A 170 36.92 16.16 6.48
C HIS A 170 36.51 14.71 6.69
N VAL A 171 37.35 13.79 6.23
CA VAL A 171 37.17 12.34 6.44
C VAL A 171 38.06 11.85 7.59
N PRO A 172 37.69 10.74 8.26
CA PRO A 172 38.55 10.12 9.26
C PRO A 172 39.95 9.86 8.69
N GLY A 173 40.99 10.20 9.45
CA GLY A 173 42.39 10.08 9.02
C GLY A 173 43.01 11.37 8.46
N GLN A 174 42.23 12.40 8.15
CA GLN A 174 42.80 13.71 7.78
C GLN A 174 43.34 14.46 8.99
N ARG A 175 44.38 15.28 8.77
CA ARG A 175 45.07 16.06 9.80
C ARG A 175 44.13 16.87 10.70
N PHE A 176 43.13 17.51 10.11
CA PHE A 176 42.20 18.38 10.84
C PHE A 176 40.95 17.67 11.36
N TYR A 177 40.73 16.40 11.02
CA TYR A 177 39.49 15.70 11.33
C TYR A 177 39.15 15.67 12.83
N LYS A 178 40.16 15.51 13.69
CA LYS A 178 39.96 15.45 15.15
C LYS A 178 39.63 16.81 15.78
N SER A 179 39.95 17.92 15.12
CA SER A 179 39.71 19.28 15.64
C SER A 179 38.57 20.00 14.93
N THR A 180 38.10 19.49 13.79
CA THR A 180 36.96 20.04 13.05
C THR A 180 35.69 19.94 13.88
N LYS A 181 35.03 21.09 14.08
CA LYS A 181 33.66 21.18 14.60
C LYS A 181 32.68 21.20 13.42
N PRO A 182 32.00 20.08 13.10
CA PRO A 182 31.07 20.02 11.98
C PRO A 182 29.85 20.93 12.16
N GLU A 183 29.49 21.64 11.12
CA GLU A 183 28.17 22.27 10.92
C GLU A 183 27.21 21.30 10.23
N GLU A 184 27.72 20.36 9.44
CA GLU A 184 26.96 19.25 8.87
C GLU A 184 27.80 17.97 8.92
N CYS A 185 27.19 16.85 9.29
CA CYS A 185 27.82 15.53 9.25
C CYS A 185 27.21 14.71 8.13
N PHE A 186 28.06 14.10 7.30
CA PHE A 186 27.66 13.31 6.15
C PHE A 186 27.96 11.83 6.37
N LYS A 187 27.13 10.98 5.75
CA LYS A 187 27.34 9.53 5.76
C LYS A 187 28.55 9.13 4.91
N THR A 188 28.75 9.81 3.79
CA THR A 188 29.86 9.56 2.87
C THR A 188 30.43 10.87 2.32
N ALA A 189 31.67 10.83 1.81
CA ALA A 189 32.27 11.98 1.13
C ALA A 189 31.52 12.36 -0.15
N ALA A 190 30.88 11.40 -0.82
CA ALA A 190 30.04 11.67 -1.99
C ALA A 190 28.81 12.50 -1.63
N ASP A 191 28.19 12.24 -0.48
CA ASP A 191 27.06 13.04 0.02
C ASP A 191 27.50 14.48 0.35
N ALA A 192 28.69 14.66 0.92
CA ALA A 192 29.26 15.98 1.19
C ALA A 192 29.53 16.76 -0.11
N ARG A 193 30.14 16.12 -1.12
CA ARG A 193 30.36 16.73 -2.44
C ARG A 193 29.04 17.10 -3.13
N LYS A 194 28.02 16.24 -3.03
CA LYS A 194 26.68 16.53 -3.55
C LYS A 194 26.02 17.73 -2.85
N ALA A 195 26.36 17.96 -1.58
CA ALA A 195 25.95 19.14 -0.82
C ALA A 195 26.79 20.40 -1.13
N GLY A 196 27.78 20.31 -2.03
CA GLY A 196 28.62 21.45 -2.45
C GLY A 196 29.93 21.61 -1.67
N TYR A 197 30.31 20.64 -0.83
CA TYR A 197 31.54 20.70 -0.06
C TYR A 197 32.73 20.20 -0.89
N ARG A 198 33.88 20.86 -0.75
CA ARG A 198 35.15 20.40 -1.33
C ARG A 198 35.96 19.62 -0.30
N ALA A 199 36.87 18.77 -0.77
CA ALA A 199 37.75 18.03 0.14
C ALA A 199 38.67 19.01 0.89
N SER A 200 38.82 18.83 2.20
CA SER A 200 39.87 19.53 2.93
C SER A 200 41.25 19.04 2.51
N LYS A 201 42.24 19.93 2.61
CA LYS A 201 43.63 19.60 2.29
C LYS A 201 44.11 18.55 3.30
N VAL A 202 44.69 17.46 2.77
CA VAL A 202 45.26 16.38 3.58
C VAL A 202 46.43 16.85 4.41
#